data_AF-A0A8J6BZS7-F1
#
_entry.id   AF-A0A8J6BZS7-F1
#
_cell.length_a   1.000
_cell.length_b   1.000
_cell.length_c   1.000
_cell.angle_alpha   90.00
_cell.angle_beta   90.00
_cell.angle_gamma   90.00
#
_symmetry.space_group_name_H-M   'P 1'
#
loop_
_entity.id
_entity.type
_entity.pdbx_description
1 polymer ?
#
loop_
_entity_poly.entity_id
_entity_poly.type
_entity_poly.pdbx_seq_one_letter_code
_entity_poly.pdbx_strand_id
1 'polypeptide(L)'
;MRLYRDKEQAEVEYTIGPIPVDDGLGKEVITRLTANMVTNSTFYTDSNGRDFLKRVRNYRDDWKLQVTQPVSGNYYPVNLGIYVADGKYELSVLVDHAVGASSIQDGQIEIMLHRSILHDDGKGVGEPLDEVVCVDQQCNGLMARAIYYINVNKKGRGAHWRRTHGQQAYSPFLVAFTREDESSWKSYNVAKSSLIEANYSLPDNVAIITLQNLDDGTTLLRLAHLFQAGEDNIQ
;
A
#
# COMPACT_ATOMS: atom_id res chain seq x y z
N MET A 1 0.97 -2.58 -16.35
CA MET A 1 0.87 -3.86 -15.60
C MET A 1 2.04 -4.74 -15.98
N ARG A 2 2.75 -5.28 -14.99
CA ARG A 2 3.97 -6.09 -15.14
C ARG A 2 3.82 -7.38 -14.33
N LEU A 3 4.27 -8.49 -14.90
CA LEU A 3 4.44 -9.77 -14.21
C LEU A 3 5.92 -10.11 -14.27
N TYR A 4 6.62 -9.92 -13.15
CA TYR A 4 8.04 -10.19 -13.06
C TYR A 4 8.29 -11.69 -12.85
N ARG A 5 9.47 -12.14 -13.31
CA ARG A 5 9.93 -13.51 -13.09
C ARG A 5 9.97 -13.81 -11.59
N ASP A 6 9.48 -15.01 -11.23
CA ASP A 6 9.47 -15.52 -9.85
C ASP A 6 8.66 -14.65 -8.86
N LYS A 7 7.71 -13.83 -9.36
CA LYS A 7 6.75 -13.08 -8.55
C LYS A 7 5.34 -13.67 -8.68
N GLU A 8 4.64 -13.73 -7.55
CA GLU A 8 3.27 -14.26 -7.46
C GLU A 8 2.20 -13.19 -7.71
N GLN A 9 2.61 -11.93 -7.83
CA GLN A 9 1.73 -10.77 -7.96
C GLN A 9 1.88 -10.05 -9.31
N ALA A 10 0.81 -9.37 -9.72
CA ALA A 10 0.86 -8.36 -10.76
C ALA A 10 1.23 -7.01 -10.13
N GLU A 11 2.19 -6.32 -10.74
CA GLU A 11 2.54 -4.94 -10.40
C GLU A 11 1.85 -3.99 -11.37
N VAL A 12 1.16 -2.99 -10.85
CA VAL A 12 0.51 -1.95 -11.65
C VAL A 12 1.06 -0.58 -11.25
N GLU A 13 1.99 -0.09 -12.06
CA GLU A 13 2.37 1.31 -12.04
C GLU A 13 1.31 2.14 -12.79
N TYR A 14 0.90 3.24 -12.18
CA TYR A 14 0.01 4.23 -12.79
C TYR A 14 0.72 5.57 -12.89
N THR A 15 0.29 6.40 -13.85
CA THR A 15 0.65 7.81 -13.93
C THR A 15 -0.64 8.57 -14.21
N ILE A 16 -1.08 9.39 -13.27
CA ILE A 16 -2.35 10.11 -13.34
C ILE A 16 -2.07 11.61 -13.24
N GLY A 17 -2.53 12.33 -14.25
CA GLY A 17 -2.47 13.77 -14.34
C GLY A 17 -1.91 14.25 -15.69
N PRO A 18 -1.94 15.56 -15.96
CA PRO A 18 -2.69 16.57 -15.21
C PRO A 18 -4.18 16.23 -15.20
N ILE A 19 -4.87 16.34 -14.06
CA ILE A 19 -6.31 16.10 -14.00
C ILE A 19 -6.98 17.33 -14.63
N PRO A 20 -7.72 17.19 -15.75
CA PRO A 20 -8.31 18.34 -16.41
C PRO A 20 -9.45 18.90 -15.54
N VAL A 21 -9.43 20.20 -15.26
CA VAL A 21 -10.45 20.90 -14.47
C VAL A 21 -11.01 22.15 -15.17
N ASP A 22 -10.64 22.36 -16.44
CA ASP A 22 -11.11 23.50 -17.26
C ASP A 22 -12.63 23.48 -17.50
N ASP A 23 -13.27 22.34 -17.27
CA ASP A 23 -14.72 22.16 -17.29
C ASP A 23 -15.42 22.65 -16.02
N GLY A 24 -14.67 23.17 -15.04
CA GLY A 24 -15.20 23.62 -13.75
C GLY A 24 -15.66 22.47 -12.85
N LEU A 25 -15.24 21.23 -13.13
CA LEU A 25 -15.59 20.05 -12.35
C LEU A 25 -14.36 19.44 -11.68
N GLY A 26 -14.37 19.41 -10.34
CA GLY A 26 -13.41 18.63 -9.56
C GLY A 26 -13.55 17.12 -9.86
N LYS A 27 -12.42 16.40 -9.84
CA LYS A 27 -12.34 14.98 -10.19
C LYS A 27 -11.48 14.23 -9.19
N GLU A 28 -12.00 13.10 -8.74
CA GLU A 28 -11.30 12.13 -7.90
C GLU A 28 -11.16 10.83 -8.71
N VAL A 29 -9.92 10.46 -9.02
CA VAL A 29 -9.62 9.36 -9.93
C VAL A 29 -9.43 8.08 -9.13
N ILE A 30 -10.11 7.01 -9.55
CA ILE A 30 -10.03 5.70 -8.91
C ILE A 30 -9.53 4.64 -9.89
N THR A 31 -8.89 3.60 -9.38
CA THR A 31 -8.85 2.29 -10.02
C THR A 31 -9.90 1.39 -9.38
N ARG A 32 -10.57 0.56 -10.18
CA ARG A 32 -11.58 -0.39 -9.70
C ARG A 32 -11.30 -1.78 -10.25
N LEU A 33 -11.07 -2.73 -9.36
CA LEU A 33 -10.94 -4.14 -9.65
C LEU A 33 -12.29 -4.79 -9.41
N THR A 34 -12.81 -5.52 -10.40
CA THR A 34 -14.09 -6.23 -10.30
C THR A 34 -13.87 -7.71 -10.59
N ALA A 35 -14.26 -8.55 -9.64
CA ALA A 35 -14.22 -10.00 -9.75
C ALA A 35 -15.61 -10.58 -9.44
N ASN A 36 -15.89 -11.77 -9.96
CA ASN A 36 -17.12 -12.50 -9.65
C ASN A 36 -16.98 -13.25 -8.31
N MET A 37 -16.86 -12.49 -7.23
CA MET A 37 -16.67 -12.98 -5.87
C MET A 37 -17.87 -12.60 -5.00
N VAL A 38 -18.41 -13.56 -4.25
CA VAL A 38 -19.51 -13.32 -3.31
C VAL A 38 -18.91 -12.89 -1.97
N THR A 39 -18.65 -11.59 -1.82
CA THR A 39 -17.95 -11.04 -0.66
C THR A 39 -18.88 -10.63 0.49
N ASN A 40 -20.21 -10.71 0.28
CA ASN A 40 -21.24 -10.44 1.28
C ASN A 40 -21.04 -9.09 1.97
N SER A 41 -20.86 -8.02 1.18
CA SER A 41 -20.62 -6.65 1.65
C SER A 41 -19.40 -6.48 2.57
N THR A 42 -18.54 -7.49 2.67
CA THR A 42 -17.39 -7.52 3.57
C THR A 42 -16.09 -7.31 2.81
N PHE A 43 -15.23 -6.46 3.35
CA PHE A 43 -13.86 -6.23 2.90
C PHE A 43 -12.98 -5.94 4.10
N TYR A 44 -11.67 -5.92 3.92
CA TYR A 44 -10.72 -5.77 5.02
C TYR A 44 -9.69 -4.73 4.65
N THR A 45 -9.42 -3.78 5.55
CA THR A 45 -8.39 -2.76 5.38
C THR A 45 -7.46 -2.76 6.58
N ASP A 46 -6.20 -2.41 6.38
CA ASP A 46 -5.24 -2.34 7.47
C ASP A 46 -5.52 -1.16 8.44
N SER A 47 -4.93 -1.26 9.63
CA SER A 47 -4.82 -0.21 10.62
C SER A 47 -3.34 0.18 10.73
N ASN A 48 -2.96 1.31 10.14
CA ASN A 48 -1.58 1.82 10.14
C ASN A 48 -0.52 0.77 9.72
N GLY A 49 -0.84 -0.03 8.71
CA GLY A 49 0.04 -1.08 8.18
C GLY A 49 0.09 -2.37 9.00
N ARG A 50 -0.76 -2.52 10.04
CA ARG A 50 -0.74 -3.67 10.96
C ARG A 50 -2.00 -4.52 10.83
N ASP A 51 -2.90 -4.45 11.81
CA ASP A 51 -4.08 -5.30 11.91
C ASP A 51 -5.04 -5.04 10.76
N PHE A 52 -5.53 -6.11 10.13
CA PHE A 52 -6.61 -6.02 9.14
C PHE A 52 -7.96 -6.01 9.86
N LEU A 53 -8.69 -4.92 9.72
CA LEU A 53 -10.00 -4.73 10.32
C LEU A 53 -11.08 -5.10 9.31
N LYS A 54 -12.03 -5.92 9.76
CA LYS A 54 -13.23 -6.24 8.97
C LYS A 54 -14.07 -4.98 8.81
N ARG A 55 -14.40 -4.64 7.57
CA ARG A 55 -15.31 -3.56 7.18
C ARG A 55 -16.56 -4.17 6.55
N VAL A 56 -17.72 -3.66 6.93
CA VAL A 56 -19.00 -4.05 6.33
C VAL A 56 -19.64 -2.81 5.73
N ARG A 57 -19.95 -2.87 4.43
CA ARG A 57 -20.54 -1.78 3.67
C ARG A 57 -21.84 -1.31 4.34
N ASN A 58 -22.00 0.01 4.51
CA ASN A 58 -23.17 0.65 5.11
C ASN A 58 -23.49 0.19 6.54
N TYR A 59 -22.48 -0.20 7.32
CA TYR A 59 -22.65 -0.71 8.67
C TYR A 59 -21.66 -0.08 9.67
N ARG A 60 -22.07 0.01 10.93
CA ARG A 60 -21.28 0.46 12.08
C ARG A 60 -21.61 -0.42 13.28
N ASP A 61 -20.59 -0.82 14.03
CA ASP A 61 -20.76 -1.67 15.21
C ASP A 61 -21.43 -0.93 16.37
N ASP A 62 -21.06 0.34 16.58
CA ASP A 62 -21.41 1.10 17.77
C ASP A 62 -22.77 1.83 17.68
N TRP A 63 -23.33 2.00 16.48
CA TRP A 63 -24.63 2.66 16.29
C TRP A 63 -25.36 2.23 15.01
N LYS A 64 -26.67 2.46 14.97
CA LYS A 64 -27.49 2.24 13.77
C LYS A 64 -27.24 3.35 12.74
N LEU A 65 -26.44 3.06 11.72
CA LEU A 65 -26.12 4.00 10.65
C LEU A 65 -27.35 4.38 9.81
N GLN A 66 -27.57 5.68 9.60
CA GLN A 66 -28.42 6.20 8.53
C GLN A 66 -27.52 6.53 7.34
N VAL A 67 -27.72 5.84 6.22
CA VAL A 67 -26.85 5.98 5.04
C VAL A 67 -27.22 7.26 4.28
N THR A 68 -26.39 8.29 4.40
CA THR A 68 -26.50 9.54 3.63
C THR A 68 -25.50 9.62 2.48
N GLN A 69 -24.39 8.88 2.58
CA GLN A 69 -23.29 8.89 1.63
C GLN A 69 -22.84 7.45 1.35
N PRO A 70 -23.43 6.77 0.33
CA PRO A 70 -23.21 5.34 0.11
C PRO A 70 -21.80 5.01 -0.42
N VAL A 71 -21.06 6.00 -0.94
CA VAL A 71 -19.68 5.82 -1.40
C VAL A 71 -18.70 6.32 -0.33
N SER A 72 -18.66 7.63 -0.06
CA SER A 72 -17.68 8.20 0.87
C SER A 72 -17.81 7.68 2.30
N GLY A 73 -19.02 7.30 2.75
CA GLY A 73 -19.23 6.65 4.05
C GLY A 73 -18.63 5.25 4.16
N ASN A 74 -18.13 4.67 3.07
CA ASN A 74 -17.49 3.36 3.02
C ASN A 74 -16.01 3.42 2.62
N TYR A 75 -15.43 4.60 2.45
CA TYR A 75 -13.99 4.74 2.25
C TYR A 75 -13.24 4.62 3.57
N TYR A 76 -12.11 3.90 3.55
CA TYR A 76 -11.24 3.69 4.70
C TYR A 76 -9.78 4.00 4.30
N PRO A 77 -8.96 4.48 5.26
CA PRO A 77 -7.53 4.64 5.02
C PRO A 77 -6.85 3.29 4.87
N VAL A 78 -5.88 3.22 3.97
CA VAL A 78 -5.07 2.03 3.67
C VAL A 78 -3.60 2.46 3.58
N ASN A 79 -2.75 1.83 4.39
CA ASN A 79 -1.30 2.07 4.38
C ASN A 79 -0.48 0.83 4.00
N LEU A 80 -1.08 -0.36 4.12
CA LEU A 80 -0.51 -1.63 3.66
C LEU A 80 -1.35 -2.19 2.52
N GLY A 81 -2.66 -2.34 2.72
CA GLY A 81 -3.50 -2.93 1.70
C GLY A 81 -4.98 -3.11 2.06
N ILE A 82 -5.72 -3.57 1.06
CA ILE A 82 -7.13 -3.93 1.14
C ILE A 82 -7.30 -5.33 0.56
N TYR A 83 -8.20 -6.15 1.12
CA TYR A 83 -8.56 -7.42 0.49
C TYR A 83 -10.04 -7.76 0.66
N VAL A 84 -10.51 -8.64 -0.23
CA VAL A 84 -11.84 -9.26 -0.17
C VAL A 84 -11.72 -10.78 -0.28
N ALA A 85 -12.70 -11.51 0.23
CA ALA A 85 -12.73 -12.97 0.18
C ALA A 85 -14.15 -13.51 -0.03
N ASP A 86 -14.28 -14.60 -0.79
CA ASP A 86 -15.56 -15.25 -1.10
C ASP A 86 -15.71 -16.66 -0.50
N GLY A 87 -14.85 -16.99 0.47
CA GLY A 87 -14.78 -18.31 1.09
C GLY A 87 -13.84 -19.30 0.39
N LYS A 88 -13.50 -19.08 -0.89
CA LYS A 88 -12.57 -19.93 -1.64
C LYS A 88 -11.26 -19.21 -1.97
N TYR A 89 -11.37 -17.95 -2.40
CA TYR A 89 -10.25 -17.12 -2.79
C TYR A 89 -10.20 -15.82 -2.00
N GLU A 90 -9.02 -15.23 -1.96
CA GLU A 90 -8.73 -13.90 -1.45
C GLU A 90 -8.16 -13.07 -2.61
N LEU A 91 -8.80 -11.94 -2.93
CA LEU A 91 -8.24 -10.92 -3.81
C LEU A 91 -7.66 -9.81 -2.94
N SER A 92 -6.35 -9.63 -3.01
CA SER A 92 -5.62 -8.66 -2.18
C SER A 92 -4.95 -7.60 -3.05
N VAL A 93 -4.97 -6.36 -2.58
CA VAL A 93 -4.25 -5.24 -3.17
C VAL A 93 -3.37 -4.60 -2.10
N LEU A 94 -2.07 -4.49 -2.37
CA LEU A 94 -1.13 -3.72 -1.55
C LEU A 94 -0.79 -2.40 -2.22
N VAL A 95 -0.47 -1.40 -1.43
CA VAL A 95 -0.22 -0.02 -1.88
C VAL A 95 1.19 0.41 -1.47
N ASP A 96 1.81 1.31 -2.24
CA ASP A 96 3.15 1.86 -1.95
C ASP A 96 3.12 3.19 -1.17
N HIS A 97 1.93 3.76 -0.96
CA HIS A 97 1.68 4.96 -0.13
C HIS A 97 0.27 4.93 0.46
N ALA A 98 0.00 5.88 1.38
CA ALA A 98 -1.30 6.02 2.01
C ALA A 98 -2.37 6.43 0.99
N VAL A 99 -3.47 5.66 0.93
CA VAL A 99 -4.58 5.90 0.01
C VAL A 99 -5.95 5.69 0.70
N GLY A 100 -7.00 6.20 0.06
CA GLY A 100 -8.37 5.84 0.38
C GLY A 100 -8.83 4.65 -0.47
N ALA A 101 -9.40 3.63 0.15
CA ALA A 101 -9.94 2.47 -0.57
C ALA A 101 -11.30 2.02 -0.04
N SER A 102 -12.04 1.28 -0.86
CA SER A 102 -13.33 0.71 -0.50
C SER A 102 -13.69 -0.55 -1.29
N SER A 103 -14.81 -1.15 -0.94
CA SER A 103 -15.56 -2.12 -1.73
C SER A 103 -17.01 -1.65 -1.83
N ILE A 104 -17.37 -0.98 -2.92
CA ILE A 104 -18.70 -0.36 -3.10
C ILE A 104 -19.76 -1.37 -3.58
N GLN A 105 -19.34 -2.43 -4.27
CA GLN A 105 -20.19 -3.58 -4.61
C GLN A 105 -19.46 -4.89 -4.32
N ASP A 106 -20.22 -5.97 -4.21
CA ASP A 106 -19.63 -7.28 -3.93
C ASP A 106 -18.67 -7.70 -5.04
N GLY A 107 -17.56 -8.32 -4.63
CA GLY A 107 -16.47 -8.67 -5.54
C GLY A 107 -15.67 -7.50 -6.11
N GLN A 108 -15.90 -6.27 -5.62
CA GLN A 108 -15.13 -5.10 -6.03
C GLN A 108 -14.15 -4.63 -4.96
N ILE A 109 -13.01 -4.11 -5.42
CA ILE A 109 -12.09 -3.26 -4.67
C ILE A 109 -11.89 -2.00 -5.50
N GLU A 110 -11.97 -0.82 -4.88
CA GLU A 110 -11.55 0.43 -5.50
C GLU A 110 -10.57 1.20 -4.62
N ILE A 111 -9.64 1.88 -5.26
CA ILE A 111 -8.60 2.69 -4.63
C ILE A 111 -8.61 4.04 -5.33
N MET A 112 -8.68 5.11 -4.54
CA MET A 112 -8.53 6.47 -5.05
C MET A 112 -7.04 6.80 -5.18
N LEU A 113 -6.64 7.19 -6.39
CA LEU A 113 -5.25 7.31 -6.78
C LEU A 113 -4.77 8.76 -6.90
N HIS A 114 -5.69 9.69 -7.19
CA HIS A 114 -5.39 11.13 -7.27
C HIS A 114 -6.69 11.95 -7.21
N ARG A 115 -6.62 13.24 -6.84
CA ARG A 115 -7.76 14.15 -6.74
C ARG A 115 -7.38 15.60 -7.03
N SER A 116 -8.24 16.30 -7.78
CA SER A 116 -8.26 17.76 -7.92
C SER A 116 -9.67 18.24 -7.61
N ILE A 117 -9.84 19.13 -6.62
CA ILE A 117 -11.12 19.70 -6.23
C ILE A 117 -11.03 21.23 -6.29
N LEU A 118 -12.03 21.86 -6.88
CA LEU A 118 -12.04 23.30 -7.18
C LEU A 118 -12.61 24.17 -6.05
N HIS A 119 -12.99 23.55 -4.94
CA HIS A 119 -13.60 24.22 -3.79
C HIS A 119 -13.00 23.72 -2.49
N ASP A 120 -12.75 24.65 -1.57
CA ASP A 120 -12.43 24.36 -0.17
C ASP A 120 -13.63 23.70 0.53
N ASP A 121 -13.34 22.82 1.49
CA ASP A 121 -14.36 22.06 2.22
C ASP A 121 -14.86 22.75 3.50
N GLY A 122 -14.40 23.98 3.77
CA GLY A 122 -14.77 24.80 4.91
C GLY A 122 -14.19 24.29 6.23
N LYS A 123 -13.10 23.51 6.22
CA LYS A 123 -12.46 22.95 7.43
C LYS A 123 -11.22 23.71 7.92
N GLY A 124 -10.88 24.81 7.26
CA GLY A 124 -9.96 25.82 7.80
C GLY A 124 -8.64 26.00 7.06
N VAL A 125 -8.37 25.19 6.02
CA VAL A 125 -7.18 25.38 5.17
C VAL A 125 -7.35 26.61 4.25
N GLY A 126 -8.55 26.84 3.72
CA GLY A 126 -8.87 28.05 2.96
C GLY A 126 -8.38 28.01 1.51
N GLU A 127 -8.11 26.83 0.98
CA GLU A 127 -7.67 26.62 -0.40
C GLU A 127 -8.30 25.34 -0.99
N PRO A 128 -8.62 25.34 -2.29
CA PRO A 128 -8.94 24.10 -2.99
C PRO A 128 -7.71 23.18 -3.03
N LEU A 129 -7.94 21.86 -2.98
CA LEU A 129 -6.89 20.90 -3.31
C LEU A 129 -6.77 20.79 -4.84
N ASP A 130 -6.03 21.72 -5.43
CA ASP A 130 -5.74 21.81 -6.86
C ASP A 130 -4.24 21.99 -7.09
N GLU A 131 -3.49 20.91 -6.86
CA GLU A 131 -2.02 20.91 -6.89
C GLU A 131 -1.48 21.13 -8.31
N VAL A 132 -0.53 22.05 -8.46
CA VAL A 132 0.11 22.37 -9.74
C VAL A 132 1.64 22.31 -9.64
N VAL A 133 2.28 22.03 -10.77
CA VAL A 133 3.73 22.10 -10.97
C VAL A 133 4.02 23.18 -12.00
N CYS A 134 4.84 24.16 -11.64
CA CYS A 134 5.19 25.29 -12.49
C CYS A 134 6.67 25.25 -12.91
N VAL A 135 6.94 25.33 -14.22
CA VAL A 135 8.28 25.46 -14.80
C VAL A 135 8.25 26.58 -15.85
N ASP A 136 9.21 27.49 -15.82
CA ASP A 136 9.32 28.62 -16.77
C ASP A 136 7.99 29.39 -16.98
N GLN A 137 7.30 29.71 -15.87
CA GLN A 137 6.00 30.40 -15.84
C GLN A 137 4.81 29.63 -16.44
N GLN A 138 5.00 28.36 -16.80
CA GLN A 138 3.92 27.46 -17.22
C GLN A 138 3.58 26.52 -16.08
N CYS A 139 2.33 26.56 -15.61
CA CYS A 139 1.82 25.70 -14.56
C CYS A 139 0.89 24.64 -15.16
N ASN A 140 1.09 23.39 -14.77
CA ASN A 140 0.20 22.26 -15.13
C ASN A 140 -0.23 21.54 -13.86
N GLY A 141 -1.41 20.93 -13.87
CA GLY A 141 -1.87 20.09 -12.75
C GLY A 141 -0.87 18.96 -12.43
N LEU A 142 -0.72 18.66 -11.14
CA LEU A 142 0.23 17.67 -10.65
C LEU A 142 -0.02 16.29 -11.27
N MET A 143 1.07 15.65 -11.69
CA MET A 143 1.08 14.26 -12.12
C MET A 143 1.63 13.36 -11.02
N ALA A 144 0.81 12.43 -10.54
CA ALA A 144 1.22 11.42 -9.57
C ALA A 144 1.57 10.10 -10.28
N ARG A 145 2.70 9.50 -9.89
CA ARG A 145 3.09 8.14 -10.30
C ARG A 145 3.34 7.31 -9.06
N ALA A 146 2.68 6.16 -8.98
CA ALA A 146 2.86 5.20 -7.90
C ALA A 146 2.52 3.78 -8.39
N ILE A 147 2.66 2.80 -7.49
CA ILE A 147 2.51 1.39 -7.76
C ILE A 147 1.52 0.76 -6.79
N TYR A 148 0.64 -0.10 -7.29
CA TYR A 148 -0.08 -1.04 -6.43
C TYR A 148 0.10 -2.48 -6.93
N TYR A 149 0.01 -3.42 -6.00
CA TYR A 149 0.28 -4.84 -6.25
C TYR A 149 -0.99 -5.65 -6.07
N ILE A 150 -1.28 -6.54 -7.00
CA ILE A 150 -2.49 -7.38 -6.99
C ILE A 150 -2.06 -8.84 -6.87
N ASN A 151 -2.67 -9.58 -5.94
CA ASN A 151 -2.54 -11.03 -5.89
C ASN A 151 -3.89 -11.70 -5.59
N VAL A 152 -4.07 -12.92 -6.12
CA VAL A 152 -5.20 -13.79 -5.86
C VAL A 152 -4.68 -15.09 -5.25
N ASN A 153 -5.05 -15.35 -4.01
CA ASN A 153 -4.64 -16.55 -3.29
C ASN A 153 -5.85 -17.42 -2.94
N LYS A 154 -5.62 -18.71 -2.69
CA LYS A 154 -6.62 -19.53 -1.99
C LYS A 154 -6.79 -19.01 -0.57
N LYS A 155 -8.01 -19.11 -0.03
CA LYS A 155 -8.31 -18.69 1.34
C LYS A 155 -7.33 -19.34 2.33
N GLY A 156 -6.74 -18.51 3.19
CA GLY A 156 -5.75 -18.91 4.20
C GLY A 156 -4.31 -18.90 3.69
N ARG A 157 -4.06 -18.45 2.45
CA ARG A 157 -2.71 -18.24 1.90
C ARG A 157 -2.42 -16.78 1.59
N GLY A 158 -3.44 -15.92 1.55
CA GLY A 158 -3.25 -14.50 1.24
C GLY A 158 -2.49 -13.75 2.33
N ALA A 159 -2.63 -14.15 3.60
CA ALA A 159 -1.97 -13.50 4.73
C ALA A 159 -0.45 -13.48 4.58
N HIS A 160 0.17 -14.64 4.34
CA HIS A 160 1.61 -14.74 4.09
C HIS A 160 2.08 -13.78 3.00
N TRP A 161 1.41 -13.76 1.85
CA TRP A 161 1.76 -12.85 0.75
C TRP A 161 1.63 -11.38 1.17
N ARG A 162 0.52 -10.99 1.81
CA ARG A 162 0.29 -9.61 2.26
C ARG A 162 1.37 -9.14 3.23
N ARG A 163 1.77 -9.98 4.19
CA ARG A 163 2.80 -9.65 5.19
C ARG A 163 4.20 -9.60 4.59
N THR A 164 4.60 -10.67 3.89
CA THR A 164 5.93 -10.79 3.31
C THR A 164 6.17 -9.75 2.22
N HIS A 165 5.22 -9.59 1.30
CA HIS A 165 5.37 -8.62 0.21
C HIS A 165 5.20 -7.18 0.70
N GLY A 166 4.30 -6.93 1.67
CA GLY A 166 4.18 -5.62 2.30
C GLY A 166 5.48 -5.14 2.93
N GLN A 167 6.20 -6.02 3.63
CA GLN A 167 7.49 -5.67 4.21
C GLN A 167 8.57 -5.42 3.14
N GLN A 168 8.55 -6.19 2.03
CA GLN A 168 9.46 -5.96 0.90
C GLN A 168 9.19 -4.63 0.18
N ALA A 169 7.92 -4.23 0.05
CA ALA A 169 7.53 -2.96 -0.53
C ALA A 169 7.96 -1.79 0.37
N TYR A 170 7.84 -1.94 1.69
CA TYR A 170 8.28 -0.94 2.66
C TYR A 170 9.82 -0.81 2.74
N SER A 171 10.55 -1.91 2.56
CA SER A 171 12.01 -1.96 2.66
C SER A 171 12.63 -2.53 1.37
N PRO A 172 12.65 -1.77 0.26
CA PRO A 172 13.25 -2.22 -0.99
C PRO A 172 14.78 -2.29 -0.90
N PHE A 173 15.41 -2.98 -1.84
CA PHE A 173 16.86 -2.98 -1.96
C PHE A 173 17.40 -1.58 -2.24
N LEU A 174 18.43 -1.17 -1.50
CA LEU A 174 19.19 0.03 -1.80
C LEU A 174 20.22 -0.29 -2.87
N VAL A 175 20.26 0.53 -3.92
CA VAL A 175 21.20 0.38 -5.02
C VAL A 175 22.19 1.55 -4.98
N ALA A 176 23.48 1.23 -4.97
CA ALA A 176 24.57 2.21 -5.01
C ALA A 176 25.40 1.99 -6.28
N PHE A 177 25.76 3.09 -6.95
CA PHE A 177 26.54 3.07 -8.18
C PHE A 177 27.86 3.81 -7.98
N THR A 178 28.95 3.22 -8.47
CA THR A 178 30.27 3.87 -8.61
C THR A 178 30.90 3.45 -9.93
N ARG A 179 31.91 4.20 -10.39
CA ARG A 179 32.64 3.90 -11.61
C ARG A 179 34.07 3.53 -11.26
N GLU A 180 34.39 2.25 -11.37
CA GLU A 180 35.69 1.68 -11.06
C GLU A 180 36.03 0.57 -12.06
N ASP A 181 37.33 0.28 -12.21
CA ASP A 181 37.75 -0.94 -12.89
C ASP A 181 37.41 -2.17 -12.03
N GLU A 182 36.86 -3.23 -12.64
CA GLU A 182 36.36 -4.41 -11.91
C GLU A 182 37.48 -5.11 -11.12
N SER A 183 38.68 -5.20 -11.68
CA SER A 183 39.81 -5.87 -11.03
C SER A 183 40.31 -5.07 -9.82
N SER A 184 40.36 -3.75 -9.98
CA SER A 184 40.73 -2.82 -8.90
C SER A 184 39.68 -2.83 -7.79
N TRP A 185 38.39 -2.78 -8.14
CA TRP A 185 37.28 -2.82 -7.17
C TRP A 185 37.31 -4.09 -6.32
N LYS A 186 37.42 -5.27 -6.96
CA LYS A 186 37.43 -6.55 -6.24
C LYS A 186 38.66 -6.74 -5.34
N SER A 187 39.77 -6.08 -5.64
CA SER A 187 41.00 -6.22 -4.84
C SER A 187 40.91 -5.56 -3.47
N TYR A 188 40.06 -4.54 -3.31
CA TYR A 188 39.89 -3.80 -2.04
C TYR A 188 38.46 -3.87 -1.46
N ASN A 189 37.49 -4.48 -2.16
CA ASN A 189 36.10 -4.56 -1.71
C ASN A 189 35.60 -6.00 -1.58
N VAL A 190 34.71 -6.20 -0.60
CA VAL A 190 34.00 -7.47 -0.40
C VAL A 190 32.70 -7.44 -1.21
N ALA A 191 32.58 -8.32 -2.21
CA ALA A 191 31.42 -8.36 -3.11
C ALA A 191 30.11 -8.85 -2.46
N LYS A 192 30.19 -9.62 -1.36
CA LYS A 192 29.04 -10.12 -0.61
C LYS A 192 29.40 -10.24 0.87
N SER A 193 28.63 -9.59 1.73
CA SER A 193 28.80 -9.65 3.19
C SER A 193 27.44 -9.63 3.87
N SER A 194 27.40 -10.08 5.13
CA SER A 194 26.23 -10.07 6.00
C SER A 194 26.66 -9.62 7.40
N LEU A 195 25.84 -8.79 8.04
CA LEU A 195 26.03 -8.40 9.46
C LEU A 195 25.47 -9.44 10.43
N ILE A 196 24.62 -10.35 9.95
CA ILE A 196 24.14 -11.52 10.68
C ILE A 196 24.90 -12.77 10.23
N GLU A 197 24.88 -13.81 11.07
CA GLU A 197 25.53 -15.09 10.78
C GLU A 197 25.11 -15.64 9.40
N ALA A 198 26.06 -16.21 8.65
CA ALA A 198 25.90 -16.50 7.22
C ALA A 198 24.71 -17.42 6.86
N ASN A 199 24.27 -18.26 7.80
CA ASN A 199 23.15 -19.20 7.63
C ASN A 199 21.94 -18.83 8.49
N TYR A 200 21.96 -17.67 9.13
CA TYR A 200 20.85 -17.20 9.95
C TYR A 200 19.98 -16.22 9.16
N SER A 201 18.67 -16.46 9.22
CA SER A 201 17.64 -15.51 8.78
C SER A 201 16.66 -15.33 9.93
N LEU A 202 16.07 -14.14 10.03
CA LEU A 202 14.94 -13.97 10.91
C LEU A 202 13.77 -14.87 10.45
N PRO A 203 12.96 -15.36 11.39
CA PRO A 203 11.70 -16.02 11.05
C PRO A 203 10.82 -15.14 10.17
N ASP A 204 10.08 -15.73 9.22
CA ASP A 204 9.24 -15.01 8.23
C ASP A 204 8.15 -14.13 8.88
N ASN A 205 7.80 -14.41 10.14
CA ASN A 205 6.87 -13.64 10.95
C ASN A 205 7.51 -12.45 11.68
N VAL A 206 8.82 -12.23 11.58
CA VAL A 206 9.55 -11.18 12.32
C VAL A 206 10.25 -10.19 11.38
N ALA A 207 10.07 -8.90 11.63
CA ALA A 207 10.82 -7.83 10.96
C ALA A 207 11.60 -6.97 11.96
N ILE A 208 12.79 -6.52 11.57
CA ILE A 208 13.51 -5.43 12.26
C ILE A 208 12.88 -4.13 11.81
N ILE A 209 12.15 -3.47 12.71
CA ILE A 209 11.49 -2.18 12.42
C ILE A 209 12.29 -0.98 12.94
N THR A 210 13.29 -1.23 13.78
CA THR A 210 14.23 -0.19 14.24
C THR A 210 15.56 -0.85 14.58
N LEU A 211 16.65 -0.33 14.03
CA LEU A 211 18.02 -0.57 14.47
C LEU A 211 18.76 0.75 14.40
N GLN A 212 19.01 1.38 15.54
CA GLN A 212 19.52 2.75 15.62
C GLN A 212 20.52 2.90 16.77
N ASN A 213 21.66 3.54 16.50
CA ASN A 213 22.56 4.01 17.56
C ASN A 213 22.11 5.37 18.07
N LEU A 214 22.12 5.54 19.40
CA LEU A 214 21.74 6.76 20.11
C LEU A 214 22.98 7.55 20.53
N ASP A 215 22.79 8.84 20.86
CA ASP A 215 23.88 9.77 21.17
C ASP A 215 24.70 9.38 22.41
N ASP A 216 24.10 8.62 23.33
CA ASP A 216 24.77 8.09 24.52
C ASP A 216 25.58 6.81 24.23
N GLY A 217 25.67 6.39 22.97
CA GLY A 217 26.37 5.19 22.54
C GLY A 217 25.57 3.90 22.69
N THR A 218 24.30 3.96 23.14
CA THR A 218 23.43 2.78 23.21
C THR A 218 22.79 2.47 21.85
N THR A 219 22.31 1.24 21.67
CA THR A 219 21.61 0.80 20.45
C THR A 219 20.15 0.48 20.78
N LEU A 220 19.23 1.10 20.06
CA LEU A 220 17.81 0.80 20.07
C LEU A 220 17.47 -0.23 18.99
N LEU A 221 16.96 -1.39 19.43
CA LEU A 221 16.45 -2.46 18.57
C LEU A 221 14.96 -2.67 18.82
N ARG A 222 14.16 -2.74 17.75
CA ARG A 222 12.76 -3.15 17.82
C ARG A 222 12.48 -4.24 16.78
N LEU A 223 11.92 -5.35 17.25
CA LEU A 223 11.41 -6.44 16.44
C LEU A 223 9.89 -6.42 16.45
N ALA A 224 9.27 -6.66 15.30
CA ALA A 224 7.82 -6.75 15.18
C ALA A 224 7.41 -8.12 14.66
N HIS A 225 6.44 -8.75 15.35
CA HIS A 225 5.69 -9.86 14.79
C HIS A 225 4.68 -9.31 13.78
N LEU A 226 4.73 -9.80 12.53
CA LEU A 226 3.97 -9.25 11.41
C LEU A 226 2.52 -9.74 11.33
N PHE A 227 2.24 -10.92 11.88
CA PHE A 227 0.95 -11.59 11.77
C PHE A 227 0.09 -11.39 13.01
N GLN A 228 -1.23 -11.28 12.81
CA GLN A 228 -2.22 -11.40 13.87
C GLN A 228 -2.39 -12.86 14.32
N ALA A 229 -2.99 -13.06 15.49
CA ALA A 229 -3.35 -14.39 15.97
C ALA A 229 -4.28 -15.11 14.98
N GLY A 230 -3.87 -16.30 14.52
CA GLY A 230 -4.64 -17.12 13.59
C GLY A 230 -4.71 -16.59 12.16
N GLU A 231 -3.91 -15.57 11.80
CA GLU A 231 -3.85 -15.04 10.44
C GLU A 231 -3.10 -15.98 9.49
N ASP A 232 -2.11 -16.71 10.01
CA ASP A 232 -1.34 -17.74 9.32
C ASP A 232 -1.00 -18.90 10.28
N ASN A 233 -0.61 -20.05 9.73
CA ASN A 233 -0.29 -21.26 10.48
C ASN A 233 1.17 -21.30 10.97
N ILE A 234 1.93 -20.22 10.78
CA ILE A 234 3.32 -20.10 11.24
C ILE A 234 3.32 -19.90 12.75
N GLN A 235 3.77 -20.91 13.50
CA GLN A 235 4.08 -20.84 14.93
C GLN A 235 5.45 -20.22 15.17
#